data_AF-A0AAU6L0V8-F1
#
_entry.id   AF-A0AAU6L0V8-F1
#
_cell.length_a   1.000
_cell.length_b   1.000
_cell.length_c   1.000
_cell.angle_alpha   90.00
_cell.angle_beta   90.00
_cell.angle_gamma   90.00
#
_symmetry.space_group_name_H-M   'P 1'
#
loop_
_entity.id
_entity.type
_entity.pdbx_description
1 polymer ?
#
loop_
_entity_poly.entity_id
_entity_poly.type
_entity_poly.pdbx_seq_one_letter_code
_entity_poly.pdbx_strand_id
1 'polypeptide(L)'
;MQWYKQAQAAEQVGDWDTAISLVSARAECFSADYSAHDNHLWHMDLLVRAERFDQLTELAVSDVHACRRLNRALYERGMETELRNRAGDGDRGALYHLVRWLHGAGRPQEACRAVELLAPEDEYAHHILAGLRTPTSEAR
;
A
#
# COMPACT_ATOMS: atom_id res chain seq x y z
N MET A 1 -12.32 -22.87 -14.72
CA MET A 1 -10.98 -23.20 -15.26
C MET A 1 -10.15 -23.86 -14.17
N GLN A 2 -9.33 -24.86 -14.51
CA GLN A 2 -8.58 -25.66 -13.53
C GLN A 2 -7.53 -24.84 -12.75
N TRP A 3 -6.83 -23.92 -13.42
CA TRP A 3 -5.79 -23.07 -12.82
C TRP A 3 -6.30 -22.22 -11.65
N TYR A 4 -7.51 -21.66 -11.77
CA TYR A 4 -8.09 -20.78 -10.74
C TYR A 4 -8.31 -21.54 -9.43
N LYS A 5 -8.86 -22.76 -9.53
CA LYS A 5 -9.05 -23.65 -8.37
C LYS A 5 -7.71 -24.07 -7.76
N GLN A 6 -6.69 -24.30 -8.58
CA GLN A 6 -5.34 -24.63 -8.09
C GLN A 6 -4.70 -23.46 -7.36
N ALA A 7 -4.81 -22.24 -7.89
CA ALA A 7 -4.31 -21.03 -7.23
C ALA A 7 -5.02 -20.78 -5.90
N GLN A 8 -6.35 -20.95 -5.84
CA GLN A 8 -7.11 -20.85 -4.59
C GLN A 8 -6.70 -21.92 -3.57
N ALA A 9 -6.50 -23.16 -4.02
CA ALA A 9 -6.06 -24.23 -3.13
C ALA A 9 -4.65 -23.97 -2.58
N ALA A 10 -3.73 -23.48 -3.41
CA ALA A 10 -2.38 -23.09 -3.01
C ALA A 10 -2.42 -21.94 -1.99
N GLU A 11 -3.23 -20.91 -2.24
CA GLU A 11 -3.44 -19.79 -1.33
C GLU A 11 -3.98 -20.26 0.04
N GLN A 12 -4.94 -21.19 0.06
CA GLN A 12 -5.54 -21.71 1.29
C GLN A 12 -4.54 -22.45 2.19
N VAL A 13 -3.55 -23.12 1.60
CA VAL A 13 -2.51 -23.86 2.34
C VAL A 13 -1.25 -23.03 2.58
N GLY A 14 -1.23 -21.77 2.14
CA GLY A 14 -0.07 -20.88 2.27
C GLY A 14 1.08 -21.20 1.31
N ASP A 15 0.81 -21.95 0.23
CA ASP A 15 1.75 -22.15 -0.87
C ASP A 15 1.73 -20.90 -1.78
N TRP A 16 2.38 -19.85 -1.27
CA TRP A 16 2.37 -18.54 -1.89
C TRP A 16 3.04 -18.54 -3.26
N ASP A 17 4.14 -19.27 -3.43
CA ASP A 17 4.90 -19.25 -4.69
C ASP A 17 4.07 -19.85 -5.83
N THR A 18 3.37 -20.96 -5.57
CA THR A 18 2.43 -21.56 -6.54
C THR A 18 1.25 -20.63 -6.82
N ALA A 19 0.63 -20.06 -5.78
CA ALA A 19 -0.51 -19.15 -5.96
C ALA A 19 -0.12 -17.93 -6.79
N ILE A 20 0.98 -17.27 -6.43
CA ILE A 20 1.51 -16.08 -7.13
C ILE A 20 1.82 -16.43 -8.58
N SER A 21 2.55 -17.52 -8.85
CA SER A 21 2.91 -17.91 -10.22
C SER A 21 1.69 -18.17 -11.10
N LEU A 22 0.66 -18.84 -10.59
CA LEU A 22 -0.54 -19.15 -11.34
C LEU A 22 -1.38 -17.90 -11.68
N VAL A 23 -1.48 -16.97 -10.73
CA VAL A 23 -2.29 -15.74 -10.89
C VAL A 23 -1.55 -14.70 -11.71
N SER A 24 -0.26 -14.47 -11.45
CA SER A 24 0.53 -13.44 -12.14
C SER A 24 0.67 -13.71 -13.65
N ALA A 25 0.71 -14.97 -14.06
CA ALA A 25 0.72 -15.37 -15.47
C ALA A 25 -0.53 -14.96 -16.26
N ARG A 26 -1.57 -14.47 -15.59
CA ARG A 26 -2.87 -14.07 -16.16
C ARG A 26 -3.32 -12.69 -15.65
N ALA A 27 -2.41 -11.95 -15.04
CA ALA A 27 -2.65 -10.66 -14.44
C ALA A 27 -2.19 -9.54 -15.37
N GLU A 28 -3.06 -8.56 -15.60
CA GLU A 28 -2.74 -7.38 -16.40
C GLU A 28 -3.32 -6.13 -15.74
N CYS A 29 -2.45 -5.17 -15.38
CA CYS A 29 -2.84 -3.97 -14.62
C CYS A 29 -3.89 -3.09 -15.31
N PHE A 30 -3.81 -2.92 -16.64
CA PHE A 30 -4.72 -2.06 -17.40
C PHE A 30 -5.37 -2.82 -18.56
N SER A 31 -5.86 -4.03 -18.29
CA SER A 31 -6.56 -4.82 -19.30
C SER A 31 -8.01 -4.36 -19.49
N ALA A 32 -8.49 -4.43 -20.73
CA ALA A 32 -9.92 -4.32 -21.03
C ALA A 32 -10.67 -5.62 -20.69
N ASP A 33 -9.95 -6.74 -20.50
CA ASP A 33 -10.50 -7.95 -19.91
C ASP A 33 -10.57 -7.81 -18.39
N TYR A 34 -11.79 -7.66 -17.87
CA TYR A 34 -12.06 -7.58 -16.44
C TYR A 34 -11.46 -8.75 -15.67
N SER A 35 -11.41 -9.96 -16.25
CA SER A 35 -10.85 -11.13 -15.58
C SER A 35 -9.34 -11.00 -15.39
N ALA A 36 -8.63 -10.45 -16.38
CA ALA A 36 -7.19 -10.23 -16.30
C ALA A 36 -6.84 -9.10 -15.32
N HIS A 37 -7.68 -8.06 -15.25
CA HIS A 37 -7.55 -7.01 -14.25
C HIS A 37 -7.85 -7.53 -12.83
N ASP A 38 -8.88 -8.34 -12.64
CA ASP A 38 -9.20 -8.94 -11.34
C ASP A 38 -8.07 -9.87 -10.86
N ASN A 39 -7.47 -10.65 -11.77
CA ASN A 39 -6.28 -11.43 -11.47
C ASN A 39 -5.10 -10.54 -11.06
N HIS A 40 -4.96 -9.36 -11.65
CA HIS A 40 -3.93 -8.40 -11.23
C HIS A 40 -4.14 -7.91 -9.81
N LEU A 41 -5.36 -7.54 -9.46
CA LEU A 41 -5.70 -7.16 -8.09
C LEU A 41 -5.40 -8.31 -7.11
N TRP A 42 -5.79 -9.54 -7.47
CA TRP A 42 -5.51 -10.73 -6.68
C TRP A 42 -4.01 -11.00 -6.53
N HIS A 43 -3.23 -10.87 -7.60
CA HIS A 43 -1.78 -11.01 -7.56
C HIS A 43 -1.16 -10.04 -6.53
N MET A 44 -1.58 -8.77 -6.54
CA MET A 44 -1.06 -7.81 -5.58
C MET A 44 -1.43 -8.16 -4.13
N ASP A 45 -2.63 -8.67 -3.89
CA ASP A 45 -3.07 -9.13 -2.57
C ASP A 45 -2.29 -10.37 -2.09
N LEU A 46 -1.95 -11.28 -3.01
CA LEU A 46 -1.08 -12.43 -2.70
C LEU A 46 0.31 -11.98 -2.27
N LEU A 47 0.91 -11.00 -2.96
CA LEU A 47 2.22 -10.48 -2.58
C LEU A 47 2.22 -9.85 -1.19
N VAL A 48 1.16 -9.10 -0.82
CA VAL A 48 1.01 -8.52 0.52
C VAL A 48 0.90 -9.59 1.60
N ARG A 49 0.15 -10.67 1.33
CA ARG A 49 -0.06 -11.77 2.29
C ARG A 49 1.18 -12.65 2.44
N ALA A 50 1.93 -12.83 1.37
CA ALA A 50 3.21 -13.53 1.36
C ALA A 50 4.40 -12.67 1.84
N GLU A 51 4.14 -11.41 2.22
CA GLU A 51 5.13 -10.42 2.67
C GLU A 51 6.27 -10.21 1.66
N ARG A 52 5.96 -10.35 0.37
CA ARG A 52 6.90 -10.14 -0.75
C ARG A 52 7.01 -8.64 -1.08
N PHE A 53 7.40 -7.84 -0.09
CA PHE A 53 7.45 -6.38 -0.25
C PHE A 53 8.50 -5.90 -1.25
N ASP A 54 9.58 -6.66 -1.44
CA ASP A 54 10.58 -6.33 -2.47
C ASP A 54 9.96 -6.41 -3.87
N GLN A 55 9.21 -7.47 -4.17
CA GLN A 55 8.49 -7.62 -5.44
C GLN A 55 7.41 -6.55 -5.62
N LEU A 56 6.67 -6.22 -4.55
CA LEU A 56 5.72 -5.09 -4.59
C LEU A 56 6.41 -3.75 -4.81
N THR A 57 7.62 -3.56 -4.27
CA THR A 57 8.40 -2.33 -4.42
C THR A 57 8.84 -2.16 -5.87
N GLU A 58 9.33 -3.22 -6.50
CA GLU A 58 9.69 -3.23 -7.92
C GLU A 58 8.48 -2.87 -8.80
N LEU A 59 7.32 -3.51 -8.56
CA LEU A 59 6.10 -3.24 -9.32
C LEU A 59 5.57 -1.83 -9.09
N ALA A 60 5.65 -1.32 -7.86
CA ALA A 60 5.13 -0.01 -7.46
C ALA A 60 5.75 1.18 -8.20
N VAL A 61 6.88 0.98 -8.90
CA VAL A 61 7.50 2.01 -9.74
C VAL A 61 6.59 2.40 -10.91
N SER A 62 5.88 1.44 -11.50
CA SER A 62 5.00 1.67 -12.66
C SER A 62 3.54 1.27 -12.42
N ASP A 63 3.26 0.56 -11.32
CA ASP A 63 1.96 0.01 -11.02
C ASP A 63 1.31 0.72 -9.83
N VAL A 64 0.22 1.44 -10.11
CA VAL A 64 -0.51 2.20 -9.09
C VAL A 64 -1.20 1.29 -8.06
N HIS A 65 -1.61 0.08 -8.44
CA HIS A 65 -2.23 -0.88 -7.53
C HIS A 65 -1.21 -1.51 -6.59
N ALA A 66 -0.01 -1.83 -7.10
CA ALA A 66 1.11 -2.28 -6.29
C ALA A 66 1.53 -1.19 -5.29
N CYS A 67 1.71 0.04 -5.77
CA CYS A 67 2.08 1.18 -4.93
C CYS A 67 1.08 1.42 -3.79
N ARG A 68 -0.22 1.44 -4.10
CA ARG A 68 -1.27 1.61 -3.07
C ARG A 68 -1.29 0.48 -2.05
N ARG A 69 -1.16 -0.78 -2.49
CA ARG A 69 -1.17 -1.95 -1.60
C ARG A 69 0.06 -2.02 -0.72
N LEU A 70 1.23 -1.70 -1.28
CA LEU A 70 2.46 -1.60 -0.52
C LEU A 70 2.35 -0.53 0.57
N ASN A 71 1.98 0.71 0.22
CA ASN A 71 1.86 1.79 1.20
C ASN A 71 0.86 1.46 2.31
N ARG A 72 -0.28 0.85 1.96
CA ARG A 72 -1.25 0.36 2.94
C ARG A 72 -0.67 -0.73 3.83
N ALA A 73 -0.01 -1.73 3.26
CA ALA A 73 0.57 -2.85 4.00
C ALA A 73 1.67 -2.40 4.97
N LEU A 74 2.52 -1.45 4.56
CA LEU A 74 3.55 -0.85 5.40
C LEU A 74 2.92 -0.06 6.56
N TYR A 75 1.86 0.71 6.30
CA TYR A 75 1.10 1.41 7.33
C TYR A 75 0.48 0.46 8.36
N GLU A 76 -0.24 -0.57 7.89
CA GLU A 76 -0.92 -1.53 8.76
C GLU A 76 0.07 -2.33 9.64
N ARG A 77 1.31 -2.51 9.17
CA ARG A 77 2.39 -3.18 9.90
C ARG A 77 3.32 -2.26 10.69
N GLY A 78 3.10 -0.94 10.63
CA GLY A 78 3.92 0.04 11.35
C GLY A 78 5.35 0.20 10.83
N MET A 79 5.58 -0.11 9.55
CA MET A 79 6.87 -0.03 8.86
C MET A 79 7.18 1.43 8.49
N GLU A 80 7.43 2.26 9.51
CA GLU A 80 7.64 3.71 9.38
C GLU A 80 8.84 4.06 8.49
N THR A 81 9.94 3.32 8.62
CA THR A 81 11.18 3.60 7.90
C THR A 81 10.97 3.44 6.41
N GLU A 82 10.26 2.40 6.01
CA GLU A 82 9.92 2.09 4.63
C GLU A 82 8.96 3.12 4.04
N LEU A 83 7.94 3.54 4.81
CA LEU A 83 7.07 4.65 4.40
C LEU A 83 7.85 5.96 4.23
N ARG A 84 8.79 6.26 5.14
CA ARG A 84 9.63 7.46 5.07
C ARG A 84 10.57 7.44 3.86
N ASN A 85 11.20 6.31 3.57
CA ASN A 85 12.07 6.17 2.41
C ASN A 85 11.28 6.41 1.12
N ARG A 86 10.14 5.73 0.95
CA ARG A 86 9.30 5.90 -0.23
C ARG A 86 8.78 7.34 -0.38
N ALA A 87 8.38 7.97 0.71
CA ALA A 87 7.97 9.37 0.71
C ALA A 87 9.13 10.31 0.30
N GLY A 88 10.35 10.02 0.73
CA GLY A 88 11.57 10.72 0.31
C GLY A 88 11.89 10.55 -1.17
N ASP A 89 11.53 9.40 -1.75
CA ASP A 89 11.64 9.14 -3.19
C ASP A 89 10.49 9.78 -4.00
N GLY A 90 9.59 10.53 -3.35
CA GLY A 90 8.51 11.27 -3.98
C GLY A 90 7.15 10.55 -4.00
N ASP A 91 7.01 9.39 -3.35
CA ASP A 91 5.73 8.72 -3.21
C ASP A 91 4.83 9.46 -2.20
N ARG A 92 3.96 10.33 -2.74
CA ARG A 92 2.96 11.08 -1.95
C ARG A 92 2.01 10.17 -1.18
N GLY A 93 1.66 9.00 -1.73
CA GLY A 93 0.82 8.04 -1.02
C GLY A 93 1.49 7.51 0.25
N ALA A 94 2.79 7.23 0.17
CA ALA A 94 3.59 6.82 1.33
C ALA A 94 3.66 7.95 2.37
N LEU A 95 3.82 9.21 1.94
CA LEU A 95 3.79 10.37 2.84
C LEU A 95 2.47 10.45 3.61
N TYR A 96 1.33 10.28 2.94
CA TYR A 96 0.02 10.35 3.59
C TYR A 96 -0.16 9.25 4.66
N HIS A 97 0.32 8.04 4.36
CA HIS A 97 0.32 6.94 5.30
C HIS A 97 1.28 7.19 6.48
N LEU A 98 2.48 7.73 6.22
CA LEU A 98 3.44 8.12 7.24
C LEU A 98 2.86 9.15 8.22
N VAL A 99 2.20 10.18 7.70
CA VAL A 99 1.55 11.22 8.51
C VAL A 99 0.49 10.64 9.44
N ARG A 100 -0.38 9.77 8.91
CA ARG A 100 -1.42 9.11 9.71
C ARG A 100 -0.81 8.19 10.77
N TRP A 101 0.24 7.45 10.41
CA TRP A 101 0.95 6.56 11.32
C TRP A 101 1.58 7.34 12.48
N LEU A 102 2.37 8.37 12.19
CA LEU A 102 3.04 9.20 13.20
C LEU A 102 2.03 9.86 14.14
N HIS A 103 0.90 10.33 13.61
CA HIS A 103 -0.17 10.87 14.44
C HIS A 103 -0.80 9.82 15.35
N GLY A 104 -1.16 8.65 14.81
CA GLY A 104 -1.69 7.53 15.59
C GLY A 104 -0.73 7.03 16.68
N ALA A 105 0.58 7.14 16.43
CA ALA A 105 1.65 6.84 17.39
C ALA A 105 1.93 7.97 18.41
N GLY A 106 1.11 9.04 18.45
CA GLY A 106 1.27 10.14 19.39
C GLY A 106 2.43 11.08 19.08
N ARG A 107 2.91 11.11 17.81
CA ARG A 107 4.04 11.94 17.34
C ARG A 107 3.59 13.00 16.31
N PRO A 108 2.61 13.87 16.64
CA PRO A 108 2.06 14.83 15.67
C PRO A 108 3.09 15.87 15.19
N GLN A 109 4.08 16.24 16.01
CA GLN A 109 5.16 17.14 15.59
C GLN A 109 6.04 16.49 14.52
N GLU A 110 6.27 15.18 14.61
CA GLU A 110 7.02 14.44 13.59
C GLU A 110 6.24 14.31 12.29
N ALA A 111 4.92 14.14 12.38
CA ALA A 111 4.05 14.18 11.21
C ALA A 111 4.15 15.53 10.47
N CYS A 112 4.18 16.65 11.20
CA CYS A 112 4.35 17.98 10.60
C CYS A 112 5.71 18.12 9.91
N ARG A 113 6.79 17.75 10.62
CA ARG A 113 8.15 17.79 10.07
C ARG A 113 8.30 16.92 8.83
N ALA A 114 7.64 15.76 8.77
CA ALA A 114 7.67 14.90 7.60
C ALA A 114 7.07 15.59 6.37
N VAL A 115 5.94 16.29 6.52
CA VAL A 115 5.34 17.05 5.40
C VAL A 115 6.23 18.22 4.99
N GLU A 116 6.70 19.02 5.94
CA GLU A 116 7.56 20.17 5.67
C GLU A 116 8.86 19.78 4.95
N LEU A 117 9.44 18.63 5.32
CA LEU A 117 10.70 18.16 4.72
C LEU A 117 10.51 17.50 3.36
N LEU A 118 9.49 16.64 3.24
CA LEU A 118 9.38 15.73 2.10
C LEU A 118 8.48 16.28 0.99
N ALA A 119 7.47 17.08 1.34
CA ALA A 119 6.56 17.69 0.37
C ALA A 119 5.91 18.98 0.94
N PRO A 120 6.69 20.06 1.11
CA PRO A 120 6.19 21.29 1.74
C PRO A 120 5.01 21.94 0.99
N GLU A 121 4.90 21.71 -0.32
CA GLU A 121 3.85 22.25 -1.18
C GLU A 121 2.65 21.29 -1.36
N ASP A 122 2.65 20.12 -0.70
CA ASP A 122 1.57 19.14 -0.87
C ASP A 122 0.33 19.54 -0.05
N GLU A 123 -0.60 20.20 -0.71
CA GLU A 123 -1.86 20.67 -0.12
C GLU A 123 -2.66 19.55 0.54
N TYR A 124 -2.62 18.33 0.00
CA TYR A 124 -3.38 17.21 0.54
C TYR A 124 -2.75 16.67 1.83
N ALA A 125 -1.42 16.61 1.90
CA ALA A 125 -0.71 16.26 3.13
C ALA A 125 -1.02 17.27 4.26
N HIS A 126 -1.04 18.57 3.93
CA HIS A 126 -1.46 19.62 4.88
C HIS A 126 -2.92 19.46 5.32
N HIS A 127 -3.82 19.10 4.40
CA HIS A 127 -5.22 18.82 4.73
C HIS A 127 -5.37 17.63 5.70
N ILE A 128 -4.60 16.55 5.49
CA ILE A 128 -4.55 15.42 6.44
C ILE A 128 -4.12 15.88 7.82
N LEU A 129 -3.03 16.66 7.92
CA LEU A 129 -2.54 17.20 9.20
C LEU A 129 -3.61 18.05 9.89
N ALA A 130 -4.30 18.90 9.15
CA ALA A 130 -5.37 19.75 9.70
C ALA A 130 -6.51 18.90 10.29
N GLY A 131 -6.99 17.88 9.56
CA GLY A 131 -8.06 17.00 10.02
C GLY A 131 -7.70 16.16 11.24
N LEU A 132 -6.43 15.81 11.41
CA LEU A 132 -5.96 15.04 12.58
C LEU A 132 -5.82 15.89 13.86
N ARG A 133 -5.61 17.21 13.72
CA ARG A 133 -5.48 18.14 14.86
C ARG A 133 -6.81 18.50 15.51
N THR A 134 -7.92 18.38 14.80
CA THR A 134 -9.25 18.63 15.35
C THR A 134 -9.68 17.45 16.22
N PRO A 135 -9.81 17.60 17.55
CA PRO A 135 -10.46 16.58 18.37
C PRO A 135 -11.91 16.47 17.88
N THR A 136 -12.36 15.24 17.63
CA THR A 136 -13.76 14.95 17.32
C THR A 136 -14.61 15.36 18.52
N SER A 137 -15.12 16.59 18.50
CA SER A 137 -16.03 17.13 19.52
C SER A 137 -17.44 16.59 19.26
N GLU A 138 -17.66 15.28 19.31
CA GLU A 138 -19.00 14.70 19.35
C GLU A 138 -19.02 13.44 20.23
N ALA A 139 -19.16 13.66 21.53
CA ALA A 139 -19.82 12.74 22.46
C ALA A 139 -20.41 13.57 23.61
N ARG A 140 -21.64 14.03 23.41
CA ARG A 140 -22.57 14.44 24.48
C ARG A 140 -23.83 13.60 24.35
#